data_AF-A0A1W0WZY6-F1
#
_entry.id   AF-A0A1W0WZY6-F1
#
_cell.length_a   1.000
_cell.length_b   1.000
_cell.length_c   1.000
_cell.angle_alpha   90.00
_cell.angle_beta   90.00
_cell.angle_gamma   90.00
#
_symmetry.space_group_name_H-M   'P 1'
#
loop_
_entity.id
_entity.type
_entity.pdbx_description
1 polymer ?
#
loop_
_entity_poly.entity_id
_entity_poly.type
_entity_poly.pdbx_seq_one_letter_code
_entity_poly.pdbx_strand_id
1 'polypeptide(L)'
;MIMWNAAPEIIFPPHNELSLLGAPLLTDGLSMAISAKTATLKLMSSRIDILPAHQSFFLLKNCLVVPKVIYLLRSASVYECMNELNCPEKVICESVEAITNTARSPAVWRQASLPAAFGGIEIRRTSELALSAFLESVHATEAFTLQILPIIDIEPSLSN
;
A
#
# COMPACT_ATOMS: atom_id res chain seq x y z
N MET A 1 -26.79 20.72 -9.76
CA MET A 1 -26.34 22.13 -9.84
C MET A 1 -26.63 22.79 -8.50
N ILE A 2 -25.70 22.69 -7.55
CA ILE A 2 -25.83 23.28 -6.20
C ILE A 2 -24.64 24.21 -6.01
N MET A 3 -24.94 25.48 -5.74
CA MET A 3 -24.01 26.60 -5.58
C MET A 3 -23.21 26.45 -4.28
N TRP A 4 -21.88 26.37 -4.40
CA TRP A 4 -20.93 26.49 -3.29
C TRP A 4 -20.50 27.95 -3.17
N ASN A 5 -21.17 28.72 -2.33
CA ASN A 5 -20.89 30.16 -2.14
C ASN A 5 -20.22 30.47 -0.79
N ALA A 6 -19.58 29.48 -0.15
CA ALA A 6 -19.02 29.63 1.21
C ALA A 6 -17.55 30.12 1.23
N ALA A 7 -16.78 29.95 0.15
CA ALA A 7 -15.43 30.51 0.03
C ALA A 7 -14.98 30.54 -1.46
N PRO A 8 -14.93 31.70 -2.11
CA PRO A 8 -14.65 31.80 -3.55
C PRO A 8 -13.22 31.42 -3.97
N GLU A 9 -12.29 31.29 -3.02
CA GLU A 9 -10.90 30.87 -3.28
C GLU A 9 -10.62 29.39 -2.92
N ILE A 10 -11.60 28.66 -2.38
CA ILE A 10 -11.41 27.23 -2.07
C ILE A 10 -11.73 26.41 -3.31
N ILE A 11 -10.67 25.94 -3.98
CA ILE A 11 -10.76 25.03 -5.12
C ILE A 11 -10.69 23.61 -4.58
N PHE A 12 -11.71 22.80 -4.87
CA PHE A 12 -11.63 21.37 -4.62
C PHE A 12 -10.77 20.72 -5.71
N PRO A 13 -9.69 19.99 -5.35
CA PRO A 13 -8.94 19.24 -6.32
C PRO A 13 -9.81 18.13 -6.93
N PRO A 14 -9.48 17.66 -8.14
CA PRO A 14 -10.23 16.59 -8.78
C PRO A 14 -10.15 15.29 -7.95
N HIS A 15 -11.16 14.43 -8.11
CA HIS A 15 -11.36 13.21 -7.30
C HIS A 15 -10.14 12.27 -7.30
N ASN A 16 -9.36 12.26 -8.37
CA ASN A 16 -8.14 11.48 -8.54
C ASN A 16 -6.92 12.04 -7.78
N GLU A 17 -6.90 13.33 -7.49
CA GLU A 17 -5.81 14.03 -6.79
C GLU A 17 -6.13 14.27 -5.30
N LEU A 18 -7.36 13.97 -4.89
CA LEU A 18 -7.82 14.13 -3.52
C LEU A 18 -7.10 13.15 -2.59
N SER A 19 -6.05 13.64 -1.95
CA SER A 19 -5.23 12.88 -1.01
C SER A 19 -5.05 13.62 0.30
N LEU A 20 -5.03 12.88 1.40
CA LEU A 20 -4.76 13.38 2.75
C LEU A 20 -3.50 12.70 3.27
N LEU A 21 -2.49 13.49 3.63
CA LEU A 21 -1.19 12.99 4.13
C LEU A 21 -0.54 11.94 3.20
N GLY A 22 -0.85 12.00 1.89
CA GLY A 22 -0.35 11.06 0.89
C GLY A 22 -1.13 9.74 0.77
N ALA A 23 -2.27 9.59 1.44
CA ALA A 23 -3.25 8.53 1.20
C ALA A 23 -4.42 9.06 0.36
N PRO A 24 -4.87 8.34 -0.67
CA PRO A 24 -6.04 8.75 -1.47
C PRO A 24 -7.31 8.61 -0.62
N LEU A 25 -8.21 9.60 -0.71
CA LEU A 25 -9.50 9.54 -0.01
C LEU A 25 -10.56 8.75 -0.78
N LEU A 26 -10.40 8.66 -2.10
CA LEU A 26 -11.32 8.00 -3.03
C LEU A 26 -10.61 6.87 -3.77
N THR A 27 -11.38 5.88 -4.20
CA THR A 27 -10.89 4.74 -4.99
C THR A 27 -10.30 5.17 -6.33
N ASP A 28 -10.80 6.28 -6.91
CA ASP A 28 -10.29 6.84 -8.17
C ASP A 28 -8.80 7.26 -8.10
N GLY A 29 -8.33 7.70 -6.92
CA GLY A 29 -6.94 8.11 -6.69
C GLY A 29 -5.99 6.97 -6.32
N LEU A 30 -6.52 5.76 -6.13
CA LEU A 30 -5.75 4.61 -5.64
C LEU A 30 -4.64 4.20 -6.61
N SER A 31 -4.97 4.17 -7.90
CA SER A 31 -4.03 3.82 -8.97
C SER A 31 -2.83 4.77 -9.03
N MET A 32 -3.10 6.06 -8.91
CA MET A 32 -2.09 7.11 -8.88
C MET A 32 -1.18 6.95 -7.65
N ALA A 33 -1.76 6.68 -6.47
CA ALA A 33 -1.00 6.48 -5.24
C ALA A 33 -0.09 5.24 -5.31
N ILE A 34 -0.59 4.11 -5.84
CA ILE A 34 0.20 2.88 -6.02
C ILE A 34 1.33 3.12 -7.03
N SER A 35 1.04 3.79 -8.14
CA SER A 35 2.04 4.14 -9.16
C SER A 35 3.14 5.03 -8.58
N ALA A 36 2.79 6.06 -7.80
CA ALA A 36 3.75 6.94 -7.14
C ALA A 36 4.65 6.18 -6.14
N LYS A 37 4.09 5.24 -5.36
CA LYS A 37 4.88 4.36 -4.47
C LYS A 37 5.78 3.43 -5.26
N THR A 38 5.29 2.89 -6.38
CA THR A 38 6.06 2.02 -7.27
C THR A 38 7.25 2.76 -7.89
N ALA A 39 7.05 4.01 -8.34
CA ALA A 39 8.12 4.86 -8.86
C ALA A 39 9.19 5.12 -7.78
N THR A 40 8.76 5.39 -6.55
CA THR A 40 9.66 5.55 -5.40
C THR A 40 10.45 4.26 -5.12
N LEU A 41 9.79 3.10 -5.13
CA LEU A 41 10.44 1.80 -4.94
C LEU A 41 11.46 1.53 -6.05
N LYS A 42 11.12 1.75 -7.32
CA LYS A 42 12.06 1.60 -8.45
C LYS A 42 13.31 2.45 -8.28
N LEU A 43 13.14 3.71 -7.86
CA LEU A 43 14.26 4.61 -7.60
C LEU A 43 15.14 4.14 -6.43
N MET A 44 14.54 3.60 -5.38
CA MET A 44 15.29 3.09 -4.23
C MET A 44 16.01 1.77 -4.57
N SER A 45 15.34 0.87 -5.26
CA SER A 45 15.90 -0.38 -5.78
C SER A 45 17.13 -0.15 -6.65
N SER A 46 17.07 0.78 -7.60
CA SER A 46 18.22 1.07 -8.48
C SER A 46 19.44 1.65 -7.74
N ARG A 47 19.24 2.24 -6.56
CA ARG A 47 20.34 2.77 -5.73
C ARG A 47 20.91 1.72 -4.78
N ILE A 48 20.12 0.69 -4.43
CA ILE A 48 20.55 -0.38 -3.55
C ILE A 48 21.57 -1.31 -4.23
N ASP A 49 21.56 -1.40 -5.55
CA ASP A 49 22.54 -2.20 -6.31
C ASP A 49 23.99 -1.68 -6.18
N ILE A 50 24.18 -0.45 -5.66
CA ILE A 50 25.51 0.12 -5.39
C ILE A 50 26.13 -0.50 -4.12
N LEU A 51 25.31 -1.05 -3.23
CA LEU A 51 25.73 -1.61 -1.96
C LEU A 51 26.13 -3.09 -2.11
N PRO A 52 26.95 -3.64 -1.18
CA PRO A 52 27.23 -5.06 -1.15
C PRO A 52 25.95 -5.89 -0.97
N ALA A 53 25.83 -6.99 -1.70
CA ALA A 53 24.60 -7.80 -1.80
C ALA A 53 23.90 -8.08 -0.46
N HIS A 54 24.65 -8.43 0.59
CA HIS A 54 24.07 -8.68 1.92
C HIS A 54 23.41 -7.44 2.54
N GLN A 55 24.06 -6.27 2.43
CA GLN A 55 23.52 -5.00 2.94
C GLN A 55 22.32 -4.56 2.11
N SER A 56 22.42 -4.71 0.79
CA SER A 56 21.33 -4.45 -0.16
C SER A 56 20.10 -5.27 0.18
N PHE A 57 20.30 -6.57 0.38
CA PHE A 57 19.25 -7.50 0.76
C PHE A 57 18.61 -7.14 2.10
N PHE A 58 19.44 -6.83 3.11
CA PHE A 58 18.97 -6.44 4.43
C PHE A 58 18.11 -5.18 4.38
N LEU A 59 18.52 -4.14 3.65
CA LEU A 59 17.77 -2.90 3.49
C LEU A 59 16.49 -3.10 2.68
N LEU A 60 16.56 -3.89 1.60
CA LEU A 60 15.39 -4.21 0.80
C LEU A 60 14.29 -4.83 1.67
N LYS A 61 14.62 -5.93 2.35
CA LYS A 61 13.70 -6.67 3.24
C LYS A 61 13.14 -5.79 4.37
N ASN A 62 14.01 -5.10 5.11
CA ASN A 62 13.63 -4.46 6.37
C ASN A 62 13.20 -3.00 6.24
N CYS A 63 13.43 -2.34 5.10
CA CYS A 63 13.16 -0.91 4.96
C CYS A 63 12.31 -0.57 3.73
N LEU A 64 12.41 -1.34 2.64
CA LEU A 64 11.77 -0.97 1.38
C LEU A 64 10.50 -1.74 1.06
N VAL A 65 10.41 -3.04 1.36
CA VAL A 65 9.27 -3.87 0.93
C VAL A 65 7.98 -3.47 1.64
N VAL A 66 7.75 -4.02 2.84
CA VAL A 66 6.52 -3.74 3.61
C VAL A 66 6.55 -2.35 4.24
N PRO A 67 7.65 -1.89 4.88
CA PRO A 67 7.62 -0.62 5.61
C PRO A 67 7.35 0.61 4.74
N LYS A 68 7.68 0.56 3.45
CA LYS A 68 7.47 1.70 2.54
C LYS A 68 6.03 1.84 2.06
N VAL A 69 5.30 0.72 2.01
CA VAL A 69 3.94 0.65 1.45
C VAL A 69 2.87 0.45 2.52
N ILE A 70 3.23 -0.02 3.72
CA ILE A 70 2.27 -0.35 4.79
C ILE A 70 1.37 0.82 5.18
N TYR A 71 1.87 2.05 5.13
CA TYR A 71 1.03 3.24 5.37
C TYR A 71 -0.12 3.33 4.36
N LEU A 72 0.18 3.15 3.06
CA LEU A 72 -0.84 3.16 2.02
C LEU A 72 -1.83 1.99 2.18
N LEU A 73 -1.33 0.80 2.54
CA LEU A 73 -2.18 -0.38 2.79
C LEU A 73 -3.11 -0.20 3.99
N ARG A 74 -2.69 0.56 5.01
CA ARG A 74 -3.51 0.84 6.20
C ARG A 74 -4.56 1.92 5.95
N SER A 75 -4.19 2.95 5.19
CA SER A 75 -5.01 4.16 5.04
C SER A 75 -5.94 4.17 3.83
N ALA A 76 -5.82 3.21 2.90
CA ALA A 76 -6.67 3.13 1.71
C ALA A 76 -7.09 1.67 1.42
N SER A 77 -8.23 1.49 0.74
CA SER A 77 -8.79 0.20 0.33
C SER A 77 -8.03 -0.43 -0.85
N VAL A 78 -6.71 -0.55 -0.73
CA VAL A 78 -5.80 -1.06 -1.79
C VAL A 78 -6.19 -2.47 -2.26
N TYR A 79 -6.86 -3.25 -1.41
CA TYR A 79 -7.33 -4.59 -1.73
C TYR A 79 -8.37 -4.64 -2.87
N GLU A 80 -8.99 -3.51 -3.22
CA GLU A 80 -9.95 -3.41 -4.34
C GLU A 80 -9.22 -3.38 -5.70
N CYS A 81 -7.95 -2.94 -5.72
CA CYS A 81 -7.12 -2.81 -6.92
C CYS A 81 -5.91 -3.77 -6.89
N MET A 82 -6.15 -5.06 -6.59
CA MET A 82 -5.07 -6.06 -6.51
C MET A 82 -4.20 -6.17 -7.77
N ASN A 83 -4.79 -5.91 -8.94
CA ASN A 83 -4.05 -5.98 -10.22
C ASN A 83 -2.90 -4.97 -10.28
N GLU A 84 -3.10 -3.79 -9.70
CA GLU A 84 -2.12 -2.70 -9.70
C GLU A 84 -1.01 -2.93 -8.68
N LEU A 85 -1.32 -3.68 -7.63
CA LEU A 85 -0.35 -4.06 -6.59
C LEU A 85 0.70 -5.06 -7.07
N ASN A 86 0.47 -5.71 -8.22
CA ASN A 86 1.49 -6.54 -8.87
C ASN A 86 2.69 -5.73 -9.36
N CYS A 87 2.51 -4.45 -9.70
CA CYS A 87 3.58 -3.58 -10.17
C CYS A 87 4.69 -3.36 -9.13
N PRO A 88 4.41 -2.94 -7.89
CA PRO A 88 5.43 -2.81 -6.86
C PRO A 88 6.02 -4.17 -6.46
N GLU A 89 5.22 -5.25 -6.40
CA GLU A 89 5.73 -6.59 -6.11
C GLU A 89 6.75 -7.04 -7.16
N LYS A 90 6.48 -6.79 -8.44
CA LYS A 90 7.40 -7.13 -9.53
C LYS A 90 8.74 -6.43 -9.37
N VAL A 91 8.75 -5.13 -9.01
CA VAL A 91 9.97 -4.36 -8.77
C VAL A 91 10.79 -4.96 -7.63
N ILE A 92 10.12 -5.37 -6.55
CA ILE A 92 10.77 -6.03 -5.41
C ILE A 92 11.40 -7.36 -5.85
N CYS A 93 10.66 -8.19 -6.58
CA CYS A 93 11.19 -9.45 -7.10
C CYS A 93 12.43 -9.23 -7.97
N GLU A 94 12.36 -8.29 -8.92
CA GLU A 94 13.48 -7.94 -9.80
C GLU A 94 14.71 -7.47 -9.00
N SER A 95 14.48 -6.70 -7.94
CA SER A 95 15.55 -6.24 -7.04
C SER A 95 16.18 -7.41 -6.27
N VAL A 96 15.36 -8.34 -5.77
CA VAL A 96 15.86 -9.54 -5.07
C VAL A 96 16.68 -10.39 -6.04
N GLU A 97 16.15 -10.66 -7.23
CA GLU A 97 16.83 -11.43 -8.28
C GLU A 97 18.18 -10.83 -8.65
N ALA A 98 18.26 -9.50 -8.79
CA ALA A 98 19.50 -8.79 -9.07
C ALA A 98 20.51 -8.93 -7.92
N ILE A 99 20.07 -8.80 -6.67
CA ILE A 99 20.93 -8.89 -5.48
C ILE A 99 21.43 -10.33 -5.24
N THR A 100 20.57 -11.33 -5.39
CA THR A 100 20.89 -12.74 -5.09
C THR A 100 21.46 -13.48 -6.30
N ASN A 101 21.40 -12.89 -7.50
CA ASN A 101 21.77 -13.51 -8.76
C ASN A 101 21.09 -14.88 -8.98
N THR A 102 19.82 -14.98 -8.56
CA THR A 102 19.02 -16.22 -8.66
C THR A 102 17.89 -16.08 -9.67
N ALA A 103 17.59 -17.17 -10.39
CA ALA A 103 16.53 -17.18 -11.39
C ALA A 103 15.11 -17.07 -10.78
N ARG A 104 14.25 -16.32 -11.48
CA ARG A 104 12.83 -16.12 -11.17
C ARG A 104 12.02 -17.38 -11.40
N SER A 105 11.67 -18.09 -10.33
CA SER A 105 10.65 -19.15 -10.37
C SER A 105 9.49 -18.79 -9.42
N PRO A 106 8.21 -19.00 -9.83
CA PRO A 106 7.06 -18.79 -8.95
C PRO A 106 7.14 -19.60 -7.65
N ALA A 107 7.74 -20.80 -7.69
CA ALA A 107 7.94 -21.63 -6.52
C ALA A 107 8.97 -21.02 -5.56
N VAL A 108 10.06 -20.48 -6.09
CA VAL A 108 11.09 -19.77 -5.30
C VAL A 108 10.49 -18.53 -4.65
N TRP A 109 9.63 -17.80 -5.35
CA TRP A 109 8.99 -16.61 -4.76
C TRP A 109 7.98 -16.94 -3.67
N ARG A 110 7.21 -18.02 -3.86
CA ARG A 110 6.31 -18.53 -2.81
C ARG A 110 7.08 -19.01 -1.58
N GLN A 111 8.24 -19.62 -1.77
CA GLN A 111 9.13 -20.00 -0.67
C GLN A 111 9.75 -18.77 0.00
N ALA A 112 10.15 -17.77 -0.79
CA ALA A 112 10.78 -16.55 -0.29
C ALA A 112 9.85 -15.72 0.62
N SER A 113 8.53 -15.82 0.46
CA SER A 113 7.58 -15.13 1.34
C SER A 113 7.42 -15.77 2.72
N LEU A 114 7.89 -17.01 2.89
CA LEU A 114 7.83 -17.71 4.18
C LEU A 114 8.88 -17.17 5.16
N PRO A 115 8.63 -17.29 6.48
CA PRO A 115 9.65 -17.05 7.48
C PRO A 115 10.89 -17.91 7.27
N ALA A 116 12.06 -17.43 7.75
CA ALA A 116 13.31 -18.18 7.71
C ALA A 116 13.21 -19.56 8.39
N ALA A 117 12.39 -19.68 9.44
CA ALA A 117 12.11 -20.94 10.12
C ALA A 117 11.51 -22.02 9.21
N PHE A 118 10.83 -21.61 8.12
CA PHE A 118 10.25 -22.50 7.12
C PHE A 118 11.08 -22.54 5.82
N GLY A 119 12.33 -22.10 5.87
CA GLY A 119 13.25 -22.07 4.73
C GLY A 119 12.97 -20.96 3.72
N GLY A 120 12.24 -19.91 4.13
CA GLY A 120 12.00 -18.73 3.31
C GLY A 120 12.94 -17.56 3.65
N ILE A 121 12.71 -16.40 3.03
CA ILE A 121 13.50 -15.18 3.26
C ILE A 121 12.63 -14.02 3.77
N GLU A 122 11.38 -14.32 4.11
CA GLU A 122 10.38 -13.46 4.73
C GLU A 122 10.12 -12.16 3.96
N ILE A 123 10.10 -12.24 2.63
CA ILE A 123 9.67 -11.13 1.77
C ILE A 123 8.17 -11.23 1.59
N ARG A 124 7.42 -10.55 2.45
CA ARG A 124 5.96 -10.60 2.44
C ARG A 124 5.38 -9.94 1.19
N ARG A 125 4.35 -10.55 0.63
CA ARG A 125 3.60 -9.98 -0.48
C ARG A 125 2.66 -8.90 0.03
N THR A 126 2.65 -7.77 -0.67
CA THR A 126 1.79 -6.64 -0.30
C THR A 126 0.31 -6.96 -0.49
N SER A 127 -0.01 -7.79 -1.48
CA SER A 127 -1.36 -8.32 -1.74
C SER A 127 -1.92 -9.13 -0.57
N GLU A 128 -1.09 -9.93 0.09
CA GLU A 128 -1.49 -10.72 1.27
C GLU A 128 -1.71 -9.84 2.51
N LEU A 129 -1.05 -8.68 2.57
CA LEU A 129 -1.14 -7.76 3.69
C LEU A 129 -2.20 -6.67 3.50
N ALA A 130 -2.66 -6.41 2.27
CA ALA A 130 -3.50 -5.27 1.97
C ALA A 130 -4.81 -5.25 2.78
N LEU A 131 -5.55 -6.37 2.78
CA LEU A 131 -6.83 -6.45 3.49
C LEU A 131 -6.64 -6.39 5.02
N SER A 132 -5.71 -7.19 5.55
CA SER A 132 -5.47 -7.24 6.99
C SER A 132 -4.95 -5.90 7.53
N ALA A 133 -4.01 -5.26 6.84
CA ALA A 133 -3.51 -3.94 7.23
C ALA A 133 -4.62 -2.88 7.24
N PHE A 134 -5.51 -2.89 6.25
CA PHE A 134 -6.65 -1.97 6.21
C PHE A 134 -7.61 -2.21 7.37
N LEU A 135 -8.05 -3.46 7.58
CA LEU A 135 -8.96 -3.83 8.66
C LEU A 135 -8.40 -3.50 10.05
N GLU A 136 -7.11 -3.75 10.28
CA GLU A 136 -6.42 -3.38 11.51
C GLU A 136 -6.49 -1.86 11.76
N SER A 137 -6.31 -1.04 10.71
CA SER A 137 -6.40 0.42 10.84
C SER A 137 -7.83 0.89 11.11
N VAL A 138 -8.82 0.30 10.44
CA VAL A 138 -10.25 0.60 10.67
C VAL A 138 -10.64 0.24 12.10
N HIS A 139 -10.30 -0.96 12.55
CA HIS A 139 -10.62 -1.42 13.89
C HIS A 139 -9.91 -0.57 14.97
N ALA A 140 -8.63 -0.25 14.78
CA ALA A 140 -7.89 0.61 15.72
C ALA A 140 -8.47 2.03 15.86
N THR A 141 -9.16 2.52 14.82
CA THR A 141 -9.73 3.88 14.79
C THR A 141 -11.24 3.91 15.08
N GLU A 142 -11.89 2.76 15.21
CA GLU A 142 -13.34 2.62 15.43
C GLU A 142 -13.80 3.39 16.68
N ALA A 143 -13.14 3.16 17.82
CA ALA A 143 -13.51 3.78 19.09
C ALA A 143 -13.39 5.32 19.07
N PHE A 144 -12.43 5.87 18.31
CA PHE A 144 -12.28 7.31 18.14
C PHE A 144 -13.28 7.88 17.15
N THR A 145 -13.55 7.14 16.08
CA THR A 145 -14.53 7.53 15.06
C THR A 145 -15.93 7.65 15.68
N LEU A 146 -16.32 6.72 16.55
CA LEU A 146 -17.58 6.76 17.30
C LEU A 146 -17.67 7.93 18.30
N GLN A 147 -16.54 8.47 18.77
CA GLN A 147 -16.54 9.66 19.64
C GLN A 147 -16.67 10.97 18.86
N ILE A 148 -16.13 11.00 17.63
CA ILE A 148 -16.13 12.19 16.78
C ILE A 148 -17.45 12.32 16.02
N LEU A 149 -17.97 11.20 15.51
CA LEU A 149 -19.26 11.19 14.84
C LEU A 149 -20.36 11.26 15.91
N PRO A 150 -21.27 12.26 15.88
CA PRO A 150 -22.49 12.15 16.66
C PRO A 150 -23.18 10.85 16.26
N ILE A 151 -23.79 10.15 17.22
CA ILE A 151 -24.60 8.96 16.96
C ILE A 151 -25.70 9.38 15.98
N ILE A 152 -25.46 9.16 14.69
CA ILE A 152 -26.52 9.17 13.70
C ILE A 152 -27.15 7.81 13.91
N ASP A 153 -28.31 7.79 14.56
CA ASP A 153 -29.25 6.68 14.44
C ASP A 153 -29.45 6.46 12.95
N ILE A 154 -28.75 5.49 12.39
CA ILE A 154 -29.04 4.97 11.06
C ILE A 154 -30.36 4.22 11.24
N GLU A 155 -31.47 4.95 11.17
CA GLU A 155 -32.78 4.38 10.91
C GLU A 155 -32.61 3.46 9.69
N PRO A 156 -32.88 2.15 9.81
CA PRO A 156 -32.76 1.21 8.72
C PRO A 156 -33.90 1.45 7.73
N SER A 157 -33.80 2.55 6.97
CA SER A 157 -34.73 2.84 5.90
C SER A 157 -34.29 2.10 4.64
N LEU A 158 -35.22 1.24 4.20
CA LEU A 158 -35.33 0.58 2.90
C LEU A 158 -34.75 -0.85 2.81
N SER A 159 -35.45 -1.76 3.49
CA SER A 159 -36.00 -2.92 2.79
C SER A 159 -36.84 -2.46 1.59
N ASN A 160 -36.43 -2.84 0.37
CA ASN A 160 -37.28 -3.14 -0.78
C ASN A 160 -36.50 -4.03 -1.75
#